data_AF-A0A2P5L668-F1
#
_entry.id   AF-A0A2P5L668-F1
#
_cell.length_a   1.000
_cell.length_b   1.000
_cell.length_c   1.000
_cell.angle_alpha   90.00
_cell.angle_beta   90.00
_cell.angle_gamma   90.00
#
_symmetry.space_group_name_H-M   'P 1'
#
loop_
_entity.id
_entity.type
_entity.pdbx_description
1 polymer ?
#
loop_
_entity_poly.entity_id
_entity_poly.type
_entity_poly.pdbx_seq_one_letter_code
_entity_poly.pdbx_strand_id
1 'polypeptide(L)'
;DQVQPLPFAVMLPQIEQEIGGKISEVFLEVDPTPLAAASIAQVHKAKLNDGTEVVLKIRRPGLRKTIEADLRLLQRVAEIAEAEIPELRRFHPQDIIRQFNQSLRRELDLAAECRNAERIAANLADDDAIKIPKVYWQWTGEKLNVQEYIQGIPGRDLETVDALGLDRKLLAERGARVIMKMIMEHGLFHADPHPGNVFYLYDNRIAFIDFGMVGRLTEERREQVVNLLYSMVNHAPGRVAEILEDWSDNTHVDEQLLTLEIEAFVDQYSSLSLKDLSFSVMMSDLMALLRDHNLVLPADLVLLIKAYITLDGLGRHLNPEFNTLVFASPHIQQIMLARYQPEVVAKRTWRNLMGFADLLTSLPKDLRRILRASRKSALQIEIDVKFLDRYVNKADRAISRLTMGIVTASLIIGSSIIMTIKGGPELFGLPALGFLGFICAMFSGIWLLLSIWRSGH
;
A
#
# COMPACT_ATOMS: atom_id res chain seq x y z
N ASP A 1 19.19 10.48 21.08
CA ASP A 1 20.20 10.43 20.01
C ASP A 1 21.19 11.59 20.04
N GLN A 2 22.04 11.66 21.06
CA GLN A 2 23.23 12.54 21.01
C GLN A 2 24.45 11.65 21.23
N VAL A 3 24.98 11.13 20.12
CA VAL A 3 26.24 10.39 20.11
C VAL A 3 27.38 11.40 19.97
N GLN A 4 28.48 11.17 20.68
CA GLN A 4 29.63 12.07 20.62
C GLN A 4 30.07 12.28 19.16
N PRO A 5 30.24 13.54 18.72
CA PRO A 5 30.67 13.84 17.36
C PRO A 5 32.11 13.41 17.15
N LEU A 6 32.42 12.97 15.94
CA LEU A 6 33.78 12.68 15.53
C LEU A 6 34.47 13.99 15.08
N PRO A 7 35.79 14.14 15.33
CA PRO A 7 36.55 15.26 14.78
C PRO A 7 36.46 15.27 13.25
N PHE A 8 36.21 16.43 12.65
CA PHE A 8 36.04 16.59 11.21
C PHE A 8 37.23 16.04 10.40
N ALA A 9 38.45 16.19 10.91
CA ALA A 9 39.67 15.69 10.30
C ALA A 9 39.66 14.17 10.04
N VAL A 10 38.93 13.38 10.84
CA VAL A 10 38.82 11.92 10.66
C VAL A 10 37.93 11.57 9.46
N MET A 11 37.00 12.45 9.10
CA MET A 11 36.05 12.25 8.00
C MET A 11 36.57 12.77 6.66
N LEU A 12 37.51 13.72 6.67
CA LEU A 12 38.05 14.38 5.48
C LEU A 12 38.51 13.40 4.38
N PRO A 13 39.27 12.33 4.66
CA PRO A 13 39.70 11.40 3.61
C PRO A 13 38.53 10.70 2.92
N GLN A 14 37.45 10.41 3.67
CA GLN A 14 36.25 9.79 3.11
C GLN A 14 35.48 10.76 2.22
N ILE A 15 35.39 12.04 2.63
CA ILE A 15 34.73 13.08 1.84
C ILE A 15 35.47 13.27 0.51
N GLU A 16 36.79 13.44 0.55
CA GLU A 16 37.64 13.61 -0.64
C GLU A 16 37.55 12.41 -1.59
N GLN A 17 37.45 11.20 -1.04
CA GLN A 17 37.23 9.99 -1.82
C GLN A 17 35.89 10.00 -2.57
N GLU A 18 34.79 10.42 -1.91
CA GLU A 18 33.46 10.43 -2.53
C GLU A 18 33.31 11.54 -3.59
N ILE A 19 33.91 12.71 -3.35
CA ILE A 19 33.85 13.82 -4.33
C ILE A 19 34.89 13.69 -5.46
N GLY A 20 35.87 12.79 -5.32
CA GLY A 20 36.90 12.53 -6.34
C GLY A 20 38.00 13.59 -6.43
N GLY A 21 38.20 14.39 -5.38
CA GLY A 21 39.12 15.54 -5.38
C GLY A 21 39.29 16.15 -4.00
N LYS A 22 40.00 17.27 -3.92
CA LYS A 22 40.17 17.98 -2.62
C LYS A 22 38.87 18.65 -2.22
N ILE A 23 38.56 18.65 -0.92
CA ILE A 23 37.33 19.28 -0.43
C ILE A 23 37.23 20.77 -0.80
N SER A 24 38.37 21.46 -0.83
CA SER A 24 38.50 22.88 -1.20
C SER A 24 38.27 23.17 -2.68
N GLU A 25 38.28 22.16 -3.55
CA GLU A 25 37.98 22.35 -4.98
C GLU A 25 36.47 22.42 -5.23
N VAL A 26 35.67 21.87 -4.30
CA VAL A 26 34.21 21.76 -4.41
C VAL A 26 33.51 22.76 -3.48
N PHE A 27 33.96 22.83 -2.24
CA PHE A 27 33.35 23.63 -1.20
C PHE A 27 34.24 24.83 -0.87
N LEU A 28 33.64 26.02 -0.95
CA LEU A 28 34.27 27.28 -0.55
C LEU A 28 34.57 27.28 0.95
N GLU A 29 33.65 26.74 1.74
CA GLU A 29 33.73 26.67 3.20
C GLU A 29 33.00 25.43 3.70
N VAL A 30 33.54 24.78 4.74
CA VAL A 30 32.87 23.71 5.49
C VAL A 30 33.07 23.98 6.97
N ASP A 31 31.97 24.07 7.73
CA ASP A 31 32.03 24.24 9.17
C ASP A 31 32.50 22.93 9.83
N PRO A 32 33.66 22.92 10.52
CA PRO A 32 34.13 21.72 11.21
C PRO A 32 33.25 21.35 12.42
N THR A 33 32.39 22.26 12.88
CA THR A 33 31.40 22.00 13.92
C THR A 33 30.16 21.33 13.31
N PRO A 34 29.74 20.16 13.81
CA PRO A 34 28.55 19.51 13.27
C PRO A 34 27.27 20.22 13.68
N LEU A 35 26.32 20.33 12.74
CA LEU A 35 24.94 20.72 13.02
C LEU A 35 24.21 19.64 13.82
N ALA A 36 24.48 18.37 13.50
CA ALA A 36 23.89 17.22 14.16
C ALA A 36 24.82 16.01 14.08
N ALA A 37 24.76 15.13 15.10
CA ALA A 37 25.48 13.87 15.13
C ALA A 37 24.52 12.74 15.49
N ALA A 38 24.26 11.86 14.51
CA ALA A 38 23.43 10.67 14.67
C ALA A 38 24.30 9.40 14.81
N SER A 39 23.62 8.26 14.95
CA SER A 39 24.24 6.93 15.05
C SER A 39 25.07 6.56 13.81
N ILE A 40 24.55 6.85 12.61
CA ILE A 40 25.18 6.44 11.33
C ILE A 40 25.97 7.57 10.68
N ALA A 41 25.52 8.81 10.81
CA ALA A 41 26.08 9.94 10.09
C ALA A 41 26.20 11.19 10.97
N GLN A 42 27.06 12.10 10.53
CA GLN A 42 27.26 13.42 11.11
C GLN A 42 26.99 14.48 10.03
N VAL A 43 26.30 15.55 10.38
CA VAL A 43 25.86 16.59 9.44
C VAL A 43 26.67 17.86 9.68
N HIS A 44 27.24 18.42 8.62
CA HIS A 44 28.00 19.67 8.63
C HIS A 44 27.38 20.69 7.68
N LYS A 45 27.46 21.97 8.04
CA LYS A 45 27.12 23.06 7.11
C LYS A 45 28.30 23.30 6.17
N ALA A 46 28.02 23.56 4.91
CA ALA A 46 29.02 23.92 3.92
C ALA A 46 28.48 24.92 2.89
N LYS A 47 29.39 25.47 2.09
CA LYS A 47 29.09 26.42 1.03
C LYS A 47 29.79 25.99 -0.25
N LEU A 48 29.05 25.95 -1.36
CA LEU A 48 29.61 25.68 -2.68
C LEU A 48 30.38 26.90 -3.21
N ASN A 49 31.19 26.69 -4.24
CA ASN A 49 31.98 27.76 -4.89
C ASN A 49 31.11 28.90 -5.47
N ASP A 50 29.87 28.63 -5.83
CA ASP A 50 28.90 29.63 -6.31
C ASP A 50 28.21 30.40 -5.16
N GLY A 51 28.52 30.05 -3.91
CA GLY A 51 27.97 30.63 -2.71
C GLY A 51 26.70 29.96 -2.18
N THR A 52 26.19 28.91 -2.85
CA THR A 52 25.02 28.17 -2.41
C THR A 52 25.30 27.43 -1.08
N GLU A 53 24.40 27.57 -0.11
CA GLU A 53 24.50 26.86 1.18
C GLU A 53 23.99 25.42 1.06
N VAL A 54 24.76 24.48 1.58
CA VAL A 54 24.48 23.04 1.54
C VAL A 54 24.78 22.38 2.89
N VAL A 55 24.23 21.18 3.08
CA VAL A 55 24.60 20.27 4.17
C VAL A 55 25.37 19.09 3.64
N LEU A 56 26.36 18.64 4.41
CA LEU A 56 27.13 17.41 4.19
C LEU A 56 26.74 16.40 5.27
N LYS A 57 25.88 15.44 4.93
CA LYS A 57 25.59 14.27 5.77
C LYS A 57 26.63 13.20 5.46
N ILE A 58 27.55 12.98 6.38
CA ILE A 58 28.74 12.14 6.22
C ILE A 58 28.60 10.90 7.07
N ARG A 59 28.66 9.72 6.45
CA ARG A 59 28.63 8.44 7.18
C ARG A 59 29.85 8.32 8.09
N ARG A 60 29.68 7.86 9.32
CA ARG A 60 30.79 7.65 10.26
C ARG A 60 31.82 6.67 9.63
N PRO A 61 33.12 7.03 9.58
CA PRO A 61 34.16 6.18 9.00
C PRO A 61 34.25 4.83 9.72
N GLY A 62 34.53 3.77 8.95
CA GLY A 62 34.71 2.40 9.48
C GLY A 62 33.42 1.66 9.86
N LEU A 63 32.28 2.36 9.96
CA LEU A 63 31.01 1.82 10.46
C LEU A 63 30.55 0.54 9.73
N ARG A 64 30.66 0.51 8.39
CA ARG A 64 30.26 -0.66 7.59
C ARG A 64 31.03 -1.93 7.98
N LYS A 65 32.34 -1.82 8.24
CA LYS A 65 33.17 -2.98 8.61
C LYS A 65 32.78 -3.52 9.98
N THR A 66 32.54 -2.63 10.95
CA THR A 66 32.09 -2.99 12.30
C THR A 66 30.73 -3.67 12.23
N ILE A 67 29.75 -3.05 11.57
CA ILE A 67 28.40 -3.61 11.42
C ILE A 67 28.44 -4.97 10.69
N GLU A 68 29.24 -5.11 9.64
CA GLU A 68 29.37 -6.40 8.94
C GLU A 68 30.00 -7.49 9.81
N ALA A 69 30.88 -7.15 10.75
CA ALA A 69 31.44 -8.11 11.71
C ALA A 69 30.40 -8.51 12.77
N ASP A 70 29.69 -7.54 13.33
CA ASP A 70 28.65 -7.76 14.34
C ASP A 70 27.50 -8.61 13.77
N LEU A 71 27.09 -8.34 12.53
CA LEU A 71 26.04 -9.12 11.85
C LEU A 71 26.45 -10.58 11.61
N ARG A 72 27.73 -10.86 11.36
CA ARG A 72 28.21 -12.26 11.24
C ARG A 72 28.13 -12.98 12.58
N LEU A 73 28.45 -12.29 13.68
CA LEU A 73 28.33 -12.85 15.02
C LEU A 73 26.87 -13.13 15.38
N LEU A 74 25.97 -12.17 15.12
CA LEU A 74 24.54 -12.34 15.36
C LEU A 74 23.95 -13.49 14.54
N GLN A 75 24.35 -13.64 13.27
CA GLN A 75 23.92 -14.76 12.45
C GLN A 75 24.35 -16.10 13.07
N ARG A 76 25.59 -16.18 13.56
CA ARG A 76 26.09 -17.39 14.21
C ARG A 76 25.36 -17.71 15.51
N VAL A 77 25.02 -16.69 16.31
CA VAL A 77 24.22 -16.85 17.52
C VAL A 77 22.82 -17.35 17.17
N ALA A 78 22.19 -16.82 16.12
CA ALA A 78 20.89 -17.29 15.64
C ALA A 78 20.92 -18.74 15.15
N GLU A 79 21.97 -19.14 14.41
CA GLU A 79 22.20 -20.53 14.00
C GLU A 79 22.28 -21.48 15.21
N ILE A 80 23.06 -21.11 16.23
CA ILE A 80 23.22 -21.91 17.46
C ILE A 80 21.92 -21.96 18.25
N ALA A 81 21.23 -20.83 18.42
CA ALA A 81 19.97 -20.74 19.14
C ALA A 81 18.89 -21.65 18.53
N GLU A 82 18.78 -21.68 17.19
CA GLU A 82 17.84 -22.58 16.52
C GLU A 82 18.27 -24.06 16.60
N ALA A 83 19.57 -24.35 16.54
CA ALA A 83 20.06 -25.72 16.62
C ALA A 83 19.84 -26.33 18.01
N GLU A 84 20.23 -25.60 19.06
CA GLU A 84 20.36 -26.10 20.43
C GLU A 84 19.11 -25.87 21.30
N ILE A 85 18.25 -24.90 20.96
CA ILE A 85 17.08 -24.54 21.79
C ILE A 85 15.80 -24.74 20.96
N PRO A 86 15.14 -25.91 21.06
CA PRO A 86 13.93 -26.23 20.30
C PRO A 86 12.81 -25.20 20.43
N GLU A 87 12.67 -24.58 21.60
CA GLU A 87 11.68 -23.54 21.89
C GLU A 87 11.90 -22.25 21.10
N LEU A 88 13.13 -22.01 20.61
CA LEU A 88 13.47 -20.84 19.81
C LEU A 88 13.23 -21.02 18.31
N ARG A 89 13.15 -22.26 17.81
CA ARG A 89 12.91 -22.55 16.38
C ARG A 89 11.63 -21.92 15.85
N ARG A 90 10.56 -21.89 16.67
CA ARG A 90 9.26 -21.29 16.31
C ARG A 90 9.31 -19.78 16.05
N PHE A 91 10.35 -19.09 16.54
CA PHE A 91 10.50 -17.65 16.34
C PHE A 91 11.35 -17.32 15.10
N HIS A 92 11.86 -18.32 14.39
CA HIS A 92 12.74 -18.16 13.23
C HIS A 92 13.86 -17.10 13.42
N PRO A 93 14.69 -17.18 14.49
CA PRO A 93 15.79 -16.23 14.74
C PRO A 93 16.66 -15.89 13.54
N GLN A 94 16.99 -16.87 12.68
CA GLN A 94 17.79 -16.64 11.48
C GLN A 94 17.09 -15.72 10.48
N ASP A 95 15.77 -15.82 10.36
CA ASP A 95 14.97 -14.97 9.48
C ASP A 95 14.93 -13.54 9.99
N ILE A 96 14.79 -13.37 11.30
CA ILE A 96 14.85 -12.07 11.98
C ILE A 96 16.21 -11.40 11.73
N ILE A 97 17.32 -12.11 11.96
CA ILE A 97 18.67 -11.56 11.74
C ILE A 97 18.89 -11.22 10.26
N ARG A 98 18.42 -12.07 9.34
CA ARG A 98 18.50 -11.82 7.90
C ARG A 98 17.75 -10.55 7.49
N GLN A 99 16.54 -10.36 8.00
CA GLN A 99 15.76 -9.14 7.74
C GLN A 99 16.43 -7.90 8.36
N PHE A 100 16.93 -8.01 9.59
CA PHE A 100 17.67 -6.94 10.27
C PHE A 100 18.93 -6.53 9.50
N ASN A 101 19.71 -7.49 9.01
CA ASN A 101 20.89 -7.26 8.17
C ASN A 101 20.54 -6.49 6.90
N GLN A 102 19.46 -6.89 6.21
CA GLN A 102 18.99 -6.18 5.02
C GLN A 102 18.58 -4.73 5.34
N SER A 103 17.89 -4.51 6.46
CA SER A 103 17.48 -3.17 6.89
C SER A 103 18.68 -2.28 7.20
N LEU A 104 19.62 -2.74 8.03
CA LEU A 104 20.83 -1.97 8.39
C LEU A 104 21.68 -1.62 7.16
N ARG A 105 21.84 -2.55 6.21
CA ARG A 105 22.59 -2.26 4.98
C ARG A 105 21.95 -1.15 4.15
N ARG A 106 20.62 -1.07 4.11
CA ARG A 106 19.91 0.01 3.42
C ARG A 106 20.12 1.35 4.12
N GLU A 107 20.17 1.35 5.45
CA GLU A 107 20.41 2.54 6.26
C GLU A 107 21.83 3.11 6.10
N LEU A 108 22.79 2.28 5.70
CA LEU A 108 24.16 2.70 5.41
C LEU A 108 24.35 3.36 4.04
N ASP A 109 23.36 3.28 3.13
CA ASP A 109 23.42 3.89 1.80
C ASP A 109 22.72 5.26 1.81
N LEU A 110 23.51 6.33 1.99
CA LEU A 110 22.98 7.69 2.00
C LEU A 110 22.44 8.15 0.63
N ALA A 111 22.85 7.52 -0.47
CA ALA A 111 22.27 7.79 -1.79
C ALA A 111 20.85 7.21 -1.91
N ALA A 112 20.53 6.14 -1.19
CA ALA A 112 19.16 5.60 -1.17
C ALA A 112 18.17 6.59 -0.56
N GLU A 113 18.55 7.24 0.53
CA GLU A 113 17.79 8.33 1.15
C GLU A 113 17.54 9.47 0.15
N CYS A 114 18.56 9.90 -0.58
CA CYS A 114 18.42 10.95 -1.60
C CYS A 114 17.48 10.57 -2.75
N ARG A 115 17.55 9.31 -3.22
CA ARG A 115 16.62 8.80 -4.25
C ARG A 115 15.18 8.81 -3.75
N ASN A 116 14.96 8.55 -2.47
CA ASN A 116 13.64 8.63 -1.87
C ASN A 116 13.15 10.07 -1.79
N ALA A 117 14.01 11.00 -1.35
CA ALA A 117 13.72 12.43 -1.28
C ALA A 117 13.26 12.98 -2.65
N GLU A 118 13.99 12.70 -3.72
CA GLU A 118 13.63 13.16 -5.07
C GLU A 118 12.33 12.55 -5.59
N ARG A 119 12.09 11.26 -5.32
CA ARG A 119 10.84 10.61 -5.73
C ARG A 119 9.64 11.25 -5.05
N ILE A 120 9.76 11.56 -3.75
CA ILE A 120 8.71 12.25 -3.01
C ILE A 120 8.57 13.70 -3.48
N ALA A 121 9.69 14.39 -3.76
CA ALA A 121 9.67 15.75 -4.32
C ALA A 121 8.98 15.81 -5.68
N ALA A 122 9.23 14.84 -6.57
CA ALA A 122 8.56 14.74 -7.85
C ALA A 122 7.05 14.52 -7.70
N ASN A 123 6.64 13.69 -6.74
CA ASN A 123 5.23 13.45 -6.43
C ASN A 123 4.54 14.68 -5.82
N LEU A 124 5.30 15.62 -5.24
CA LEU A 124 4.78 16.83 -4.59
C LEU A 124 5.12 18.11 -5.37
N ALA A 125 5.45 18.00 -6.66
CA ALA A 125 5.85 19.14 -7.47
C ALA A 125 4.74 20.21 -7.60
N ASP A 126 3.49 19.85 -7.32
CA ASP A 126 2.30 20.72 -7.33
C ASP A 126 1.93 21.28 -5.94
N ASP A 127 2.66 20.93 -4.88
CA ASP A 127 2.37 21.34 -3.50
C ASP A 127 3.41 22.33 -2.98
N ASP A 128 3.14 23.62 -3.20
CA ASP A 128 4.01 24.71 -2.75
C ASP A 128 4.12 24.80 -1.22
N ALA A 129 3.27 24.13 -0.44
CA ALA A 129 3.33 24.19 1.02
C ALA A 129 4.52 23.40 1.60
N ILE A 130 5.13 22.52 0.79
CA ILE A 130 6.13 21.56 1.22
C ILE A 130 7.45 21.79 0.50
N LYS A 131 8.53 21.84 1.27
CA LYS A 131 9.90 21.97 0.77
C LYS A 131 10.64 20.66 1.00
N ILE A 132 11.23 20.13 -0.06
CA ILE A 132 12.19 19.03 0.03
C ILE A 132 13.54 19.57 -0.44
N PRO A 133 14.61 19.40 0.35
CA PRO A 133 15.94 19.87 -0.03
C PRO A 133 16.36 19.33 -1.39
N LYS A 134 16.88 20.21 -2.26
CA LYS A 134 17.49 19.77 -3.51
C LYS A 134 18.71 18.90 -3.21
N VAL A 135 18.83 17.75 -3.89
CA VAL A 135 20.00 16.88 -3.82
C VAL A 135 21.04 17.31 -4.87
N TYR A 136 22.31 17.34 -4.49
CA TYR A 136 23.44 17.58 -5.39
C TYR A 136 24.13 16.26 -5.74
N TRP A 137 23.60 15.57 -6.75
CA TRP A 137 24.05 14.22 -7.14
C TRP A 137 25.52 14.11 -7.54
N GLN A 138 26.09 15.19 -8.09
CA GLN A 138 27.49 15.23 -8.49
C GLN A 138 28.48 14.95 -7.34
N TRP A 139 28.05 15.11 -6.08
CA TRP A 139 28.86 14.83 -4.87
C TRP A 139 28.17 13.86 -3.90
N THR A 140 27.04 13.28 -4.30
CA THR A 140 26.26 12.38 -3.44
C THR A 140 26.55 10.93 -3.83
N GLY A 141 26.86 10.10 -2.84
CA GLY A 141 27.17 8.69 -2.96
C GLY A 141 26.74 7.89 -1.72
N GLU A 142 27.19 6.66 -1.59
CA GLU A 142 26.81 5.80 -0.45
C GLU A 142 27.26 6.37 0.90
N LYS A 143 28.35 7.15 0.93
CA LYS A 143 28.96 7.63 2.19
C LYS A 143 28.82 9.12 2.44
N LEU A 144 28.42 9.88 1.43
CA LEU A 144 28.27 11.33 1.48
C LEU A 144 26.94 11.71 0.82
N ASN A 145 26.13 12.47 1.53
CA ASN A 145 24.91 13.07 1.00
C ASN A 145 25.04 14.59 1.07
N VAL A 146 24.89 15.24 -0.09
CA VAL A 146 25.00 16.71 -0.24
C VAL A 146 23.63 17.26 -0.66
N GLN A 147 23.02 18.07 0.20
CA GLN A 147 21.68 18.63 -0.03
C GLN A 147 21.66 20.13 0.23
N GLU A 148 20.66 20.80 -0.30
CA GLU A 148 20.34 22.19 0.02
C GLU A 148 20.22 22.39 1.54
N TYR A 149 20.88 23.43 2.05
CA TYR A 149 20.69 23.81 3.45
C TYR A 149 19.32 24.46 3.62
N ILE A 150 18.50 23.92 4.54
CA ILE A 150 17.21 24.50 4.88
C ILE A 150 17.38 25.49 6.02
N GLN A 151 17.13 26.76 5.72
CA GLN A 151 17.02 27.80 6.73
C GLN A 151 15.57 27.85 7.24
N GLY A 152 15.34 27.29 8.42
CA GLY A 152 14.05 27.27 9.07
C GLY A 152 14.16 27.00 10.57
N ILE A 153 13.01 26.95 11.23
CA ILE A 153 12.90 26.68 12.67
C ILE A 153 12.80 25.16 12.85
N PRO A 154 13.66 24.52 13.66
CA PRO A 154 13.55 23.10 13.94
C PRO A 154 12.16 22.72 14.47
N GLY A 155 11.61 21.58 14.03
CA GLY A 155 10.22 21.21 14.33
C GLY A 155 9.89 21.04 15.82
N ARG A 156 10.91 20.93 16.68
CA ARG A 156 10.81 20.84 18.15
C ARG A 156 10.77 22.21 18.85
N ASP A 157 11.16 23.29 18.16
CA ASP A 157 11.28 24.62 18.73
C ASP A 157 10.00 25.44 18.49
N LEU A 158 8.95 25.11 19.24
CA LEU A 158 7.67 25.80 19.15
C LEU A 158 7.72 27.21 19.75
N GLU A 159 8.67 27.48 20.66
CA GLU A 159 8.84 28.81 21.25
C GLU A 159 9.22 29.83 20.16
N THR A 160 10.16 29.47 19.28
CA THR A 160 10.53 30.31 18.15
C THR A 160 9.41 30.42 17.11
N VAL A 161 8.63 29.35 16.90
CA VAL A 161 7.43 29.37 16.03
C VAL A 161 6.43 30.41 16.52
N ASP A 162 6.12 30.39 17.82
CA ASP A 162 5.18 31.32 18.46
C ASP A 162 5.74 32.76 18.44
N ALA A 163 7.02 32.94 18.76
CA ALA A 163 7.69 34.25 18.77
C ALA A 163 7.70 34.94 17.38
N LEU A 164 7.79 34.16 16.31
CA LEU A 164 7.76 34.65 14.93
C LEU A 164 6.34 34.72 14.33
N GLY A 165 5.31 34.36 15.11
CA GLY A 165 3.91 34.49 14.71
C GLY A 165 3.49 33.52 13.59
N LEU A 166 4.13 32.36 13.50
CA LEU A 166 3.73 31.31 12.56
C LEU A 166 2.42 30.64 13.01
N ASP A 167 1.59 30.28 12.04
CA ASP A 167 0.30 29.65 12.29
C ASP A 167 0.48 28.15 12.48
N ARG A 168 0.56 27.74 13.75
CA ARG A 168 0.68 26.33 14.18
C ARG A 168 -0.45 25.45 13.66
N LYS A 169 -1.67 25.98 13.55
CA LYS A 169 -2.82 25.23 13.05
C LYS A 169 -2.67 24.98 11.55
N LEU A 170 -2.28 26.00 10.80
CA LEU A 170 -2.00 25.87 9.37
C LEU A 170 -0.85 24.91 9.10
N LEU A 171 0.22 24.94 9.92
CA LEU A 171 1.32 23.98 9.84
C LEU A 171 0.85 22.55 10.10
N ALA A 172 0.03 22.32 11.12
CA ALA A 172 -0.53 20.99 11.40
C ALA A 172 -1.37 20.48 10.21
N GLU A 173 -2.24 21.35 9.67
CA GLU A 173 -3.08 21.01 8.51
C GLU A 173 -2.27 20.74 7.24
N ARG A 174 -1.21 21.52 6.96
CA ARG A 174 -0.30 21.30 5.82
C ARG A 174 0.45 19.97 5.95
N GLY A 175 1.00 19.68 7.12
CA GLY A 175 1.70 18.41 7.38
C GLY A 175 0.79 17.20 7.27
N ALA A 176 -0.43 17.29 7.83
CA ALA A 176 -1.42 16.24 7.73
C ALA A 176 -1.89 15.98 6.29
N ARG A 177 -2.16 17.06 5.53
CA ARG A 177 -2.59 16.99 4.14
C ARG A 177 -1.56 16.28 3.27
N VAL A 178 -0.29 16.68 3.36
CA VAL A 178 0.74 16.12 2.48
C VAL A 178 1.03 14.65 2.80
N ILE A 179 1.08 14.25 4.07
CA ILE A 179 1.29 12.84 4.44
C ILE A 179 0.10 11.99 3.97
N MET A 180 -1.13 12.49 4.10
CA MET A 180 -2.31 11.82 3.55
C MET A 180 -2.22 11.69 2.02
N LYS A 181 -1.85 12.76 1.30
CA LYS A 181 -1.62 12.75 -0.15
C LYS A 181 -0.58 11.70 -0.56
N MET A 182 0.56 11.67 0.13
CA MET A 182 1.63 10.68 -0.09
C MET A 182 1.13 9.23 0.06
N ILE A 183 0.36 8.94 1.11
CA ILE A 183 -0.17 7.60 1.39
C ILE A 183 -1.24 7.21 0.37
N MET A 184 -2.25 8.07 0.20
CA MET A 184 -3.49 7.72 -0.50
C MET A 184 -3.41 7.88 -2.01
N GLU A 185 -2.78 8.96 -2.48
CA GLU A 185 -2.72 9.26 -3.92
C GLU A 185 -1.46 8.64 -4.55
N HIS A 186 -0.30 8.81 -3.90
CA HIS A 186 0.98 8.39 -4.47
C HIS A 186 1.39 6.98 -4.07
N GLY A 187 0.96 6.48 -2.91
CA GLY A 187 1.40 5.19 -2.38
C GLY A 187 2.88 5.15 -2.01
N LEU A 188 3.56 6.30 -1.98
CA LEU A 188 4.94 6.46 -1.54
C LEU A 188 4.95 7.55 -0.48
N PHE A 189 5.31 7.20 0.76
CA PHE A 189 5.13 8.09 1.89
C PHE A 189 6.31 8.11 2.84
N HIS A 190 6.56 9.27 3.43
CA HIS A 190 7.51 9.41 4.51
C HIS A 190 6.94 8.73 5.75
N ALA A 191 7.61 7.68 6.23
CA ALA A 191 7.10 6.85 7.30
C ALA A 191 7.50 7.35 8.70
N ASP A 192 8.32 8.40 8.81
CA ASP A 192 8.78 8.96 10.09
C ASP A 192 8.92 10.49 10.11
N PRO A 193 7.85 11.26 9.83
CA PRO A 193 7.90 12.72 9.81
C PRO A 193 7.94 13.31 11.24
N HIS A 194 8.81 12.81 12.11
CA HIS A 194 8.89 13.26 13.50
C HIS A 194 9.45 14.69 13.56
N PRO A 195 9.18 15.47 14.63
CA PRO A 195 9.60 16.88 14.74
C PRO A 195 11.11 17.17 14.59
N GLY A 196 11.96 16.14 14.58
CA GLY A 196 13.41 16.28 14.37
C GLY A 196 13.83 16.24 12.89
N ASN A 197 12.97 15.72 12.01
CA ASN A 197 13.19 15.67 10.57
C ASN A 197 12.38 16.75 9.82
N VAL A 198 11.80 17.68 10.58
CA VAL A 198 10.90 18.72 10.10
C VAL A 198 11.47 20.09 10.45
N PHE A 199 11.40 21.03 9.52
CA PHE A 199 11.66 22.44 9.74
C PHE A 199 10.45 23.27 9.31
N TYR A 200 10.11 24.30 10.09
CA TYR A 200 9.09 25.27 9.73
C TYR A 200 9.75 26.49 9.06
N LEU A 201 9.28 26.85 7.88
CA LEU A 201 9.78 27.99 7.12
C LEU A 201 8.97 29.24 7.46
N TYR A 202 9.60 30.41 7.29
CA TYR A 202 9.03 31.71 7.67
C TYR A 202 7.70 32.07 6.96
N ASP A 203 7.37 31.39 5.87
CA ASP A 203 6.13 31.55 5.09
C ASP A 203 5.09 30.45 5.39
N ASN A 204 5.14 29.88 6.60
CA ASN A 204 4.30 28.78 7.07
C ASN A 204 4.46 27.47 6.26
N ARG A 205 5.51 27.32 5.46
CA ARG A 205 5.79 26.06 4.77
C ARG A 205 6.52 25.08 5.68
N ILE A 206 6.51 23.82 5.28
CA ILE A 206 7.14 22.72 6.03
C ILE A 206 8.22 22.12 5.16
N ALA A 207 9.42 21.98 5.71
CA ALA A 207 10.50 21.26 5.06
C ALA A 207 10.72 19.90 5.73
N PHE A 208 10.76 18.83 4.93
CA PHE A 208 11.16 17.49 5.38
C PHE A 208 12.61 17.24 4.94
N ILE A 209 13.47 16.82 5.86
CA ILE A 209 14.92 16.72 5.61
C ILE A 209 15.48 15.30 5.67
N ASP A 210 14.76 14.33 6.21
CA ASP A 210 15.22 12.94 6.29
C ASP A 210 14.23 12.01 5.59
N PHE A 211 14.74 11.21 4.66
CA PHE A 211 13.94 10.24 3.88
C PHE A 211 14.52 8.83 3.99
N GLY A 212 15.21 8.54 5.10
CA GLY A 212 15.78 7.24 5.41
C GLY A 212 14.71 6.17 5.60
N MET A 213 13.50 6.56 6.03
CA MET A 213 12.37 5.67 6.21
C MET A 213 11.17 6.09 5.35
N VAL A 214 10.92 5.32 4.30
CA VAL A 214 9.85 5.53 3.32
C VAL A 214 9.10 4.23 3.09
N GLY A 215 7.78 4.29 3.17
CA GLY A 215 6.89 3.18 2.88
C GLY A 215 6.35 3.22 1.45
N ARG A 216 5.97 2.06 0.93
CA ARG A 216 5.32 1.90 -0.39
C ARG A 216 4.09 1.03 -0.26
N LEU A 217 2.95 1.50 -0.76
CA LEU A 217 1.72 0.73 -0.88
C LEU A 217 1.39 0.54 -2.36
N THR A 218 1.02 -0.69 -2.72
CA THR A 218 0.43 -0.99 -4.02
C THR A 218 -0.96 -0.37 -4.11
N GLU A 219 -1.50 -0.25 -5.33
CA GLU A 219 -2.88 0.21 -5.53
C GLU A 219 -3.88 -0.64 -4.74
N GLU A 220 -3.74 -1.96 -4.79
CA GLU A 220 -4.54 -2.92 -4.04
C GLU A 220 -4.43 -2.71 -2.52
N ARG A 221 -3.22 -2.55 -1.99
CA ARG A 221 -3.03 -2.33 -0.55
C ARG A 221 -3.67 -1.01 -0.10
N ARG A 222 -3.52 0.06 -0.89
CA ARG A 222 -4.22 1.32 -0.60
C ARG A 222 -5.73 1.13 -0.61
N GLU A 223 -6.26 0.32 -1.53
CA GLU A 223 -7.69 0.02 -1.55
C GLU A 223 -8.15 -0.69 -0.27
N GLN A 224 -7.40 -1.69 0.19
CA GLN A 224 -7.66 -2.42 1.43
C GLN A 224 -7.59 -1.51 2.65
N VAL A 225 -6.59 -0.63 2.75
CA VAL A 225 -6.46 0.34 3.86
C VAL A 225 -7.67 1.27 3.92
N VAL A 226 -8.11 1.80 2.79
CA VAL A 226 -9.30 2.65 2.73
C VAL A 226 -10.56 1.87 3.11
N ASN A 227 -10.68 0.62 2.68
CA ASN A 227 -11.81 -0.24 3.05
C ASN A 227 -11.82 -0.55 4.55
N LEU A 228 -10.65 -0.76 5.16
CA LEU A 228 -10.50 -0.98 6.59
C LEU A 228 -10.96 0.27 7.36
N LEU A 229 -10.40 1.44 7.02
CA LEU A 229 -10.78 2.72 7.65
C LEU A 229 -12.28 3.00 7.50
N TYR A 230 -12.84 2.78 6.30
CA TYR A 230 -14.27 2.95 6.06
C TYR A 230 -15.11 1.97 6.87
N SER A 231 -14.70 0.70 6.97
CA SER A 231 -15.45 -0.33 7.70
C SER A 231 -15.43 -0.11 9.21
N MET A 232 -14.33 0.42 9.76
CA MET A 232 -14.27 0.87 11.15
C MET A 232 -15.24 2.03 11.41
N VAL A 233 -15.28 3.04 10.52
CA VAL A 233 -16.17 4.21 10.67
C VAL A 233 -17.66 3.85 10.50
N ASN A 234 -17.98 2.84 9.67
CA ASN A 234 -19.36 2.43 9.39
C ASN A 234 -19.81 1.19 10.18
N HIS A 235 -19.08 0.80 11.22
CA HIS A 235 -19.43 -0.32 12.11
C HIS A 235 -19.67 -1.64 11.36
N ALA A 236 -18.73 -1.99 10.48
CA ALA A 236 -18.76 -3.23 9.72
C ALA A 236 -17.61 -4.18 10.17
N PRO A 237 -17.70 -4.79 11.37
CA PRO A 237 -16.61 -5.60 11.95
C PRO A 237 -16.28 -6.83 11.10
N GLY A 238 -17.26 -7.48 10.47
CA GLY A 238 -17.00 -8.62 9.58
C GLY A 238 -16.06 -8.28 8.42
N ARG A 239 -16.20 -7.09 7.80
CA ARG A 239 -15.25 -6.64 6.76
C ARG A 239 -13.87 -6.32 7.32
N VAL A 240 -13.81 -5.84 8.57
CA VAL A 240 -12.53 -5.58 9.24
C VAL A 240 -11.78 -6.90 9.45
N ALA A 241 -12.48 -7.95 9.90
CA ALA A 241 -11.93 -9.29 10.04
C ALA A 241 -11.42 -9.86 8.70
N GLU A 242 -12.25 -9.85 7.66
CA GLU A 242 -11.87 -10.30 6.31
C GLU A 242 -10.57 -9.63 5.81
N ILE A 243 -10.44 -8.30 5.98
CA ILE A 243 -9.25 -7.57 5.53
C ILE A 243 -8.01 -7.91 6.37
N LEU A 244 -8.16 -8.10 7.68
CA LEU A 244 -7.03 -8.44 8.55
C LEU A 244 -6.55 -9.88 8.30
N GLU A 245 -7.46 -10.80 7.99
CA GLU A 245 -7.13 -12.16 7.58
C GLU A 245 -6.35 -12.18 6.26
N ASP A 246 -6.82 -11.43 5.25
CA ASP A 246 -6.12 -11.24 3.97
C ASP A 246 -4.69 -10.71 4.15
N TRP A 247 -4.43 -9.96 5.23
CA TRP A 247 -3.11 -9.41 5.52
C TRP A 247 -2.18 -10.36 6.26
N SER A 248 -2.71 -11.40 6.91
CA SER A 248 -1.95 -12.29 7.79
C SER A 248 -1.34 -13.54 7.13
N ASP A 249 -1.29 -13.59 5.79
CA ASP A 249 -0.67 -14.67 5.01
C ASP A 249 -1.10 -16.09 5.46
N ASN A 250 -2.39 -16.30 5.79
CA ASN A 250 -2.98 -17.60 6.16
C ASN A 250 -2.33 -18.28 7.38
N THR A 251 -2.06 -17.55 8.46
CA THR A 251 -1.78 -18.19 9.76
C THR A 251 -3.04 -18.95 10.21
N HIS A 252 -2.92 -20.18 10.73
CA HIS A 252 -4.07 -20.93 11.28
C HIS A 252 -4.59 -20.20 12.52
N VAL A 253 -5.52 -19.28 12.32
CA VAL A 253 -6.17 -18.53 13.39
C VAL A 253 -7.55 -19.12 13.64
N ASP A 254 -7.97 -19.10 14.90
CA ASP A 254 -9.36 -19.38 15.26
C ASP A 254 -10.22 -18.20 14.76
N GLU A 255 -10.71 -18.34 13.52
CA GLU A 255 -11.53 -17.35 12.79
C GLU A 255 -12.69 -16.82 13.65
N GLN A 256 -13.30 -17.69 14.47
CA GLN A 256 -14.42 -17.32 15.33
C GLN A 256 -13.97 -16.44 16.50
N LEU A 257 -12.87 -16.79 17.16
CA LEU A 257 -12.33 -15.99 18.26
C LEU A 257 -11.81 -14.64 17.76
N LEU A 258 -11.10 -14.63 16.63
CA LEU A 258 -10.61 -13.40 16.01
C LEU A 258 -11.77 -12.46 15.64
N THR A 259 -12.83 -12.99 15.01
CA THR A 259 -14.00 -12.20 14.63
C THR A 259 -14.67 -11.58 15.86
N LEU A 260 -14.86 -12.34 16.94
CA LEU A 260 -15.47 -11.84 18.19
C LEU A 260 -14.64 -10.73 18.84
N GLU A 261 -13.31 -10.85 18.85
CA GLU A 261 -12.44 -9.81 19.41
C GLU A 261 -12.37 -8.55 18.53
N ILE A 262 -12.42 -8.73 17.20
CA ILE A 262 -12.53 -7.61 16.27
C ILE A 262 -13.89 -6.91 16.42
N GLU A 263 -14.98 -7.64 16.62
CA GLU A 263 -16.29 -7.08 16.93
C GLU A 263 -16.23 -6.24 18.22
N ALA A 264 -15.67 -6.80 19.30
CA ALA A 264 -15.49 -6.08 20.57
C ALA A 264 -14.61 -4.83 20.41
N PHE A 265 -13.53 -4.92 19.63
CA PHE A 265 -12.67 -3.78 19.31
C PHE A 265 -13.44 -2.70 18.54
N VAL A 266 -14.16 -3.06 17.48
CA VAL A 266 -14.96 -2.10 16.69
C VAL A 266 -16.05 -1.47 17.55
N ASP A 267 -16.69 -2.23 18.43
CA ASP A 267 -17.75 -1.74 19.33
C ASP A 267 -17.22 -0.80 20.43
N GLN A 268 -16.02 -1.06 20.96
CA GLN A 268 -15.37 -0.15 21.91
C GLN A 268 -15.20 1.25 21.30
N TYR A 269 -14.80 1.31 20.03
CA TYR A 269 -14.52 2.56 19.34
C TYR A 269 -15.75 3.16 18.64
N SER A 270 -16.81 2.38 18.40
CA SER A 270 -18.05 2.83 17.74
C SER A 270 -18.85 3.84 18.57
N SER A 271 -18.79 3.71 19.90
CA SER A 271 -19.53 4.54 20.84
C SER A 271 -18.95 5.94 21.06
N LEU A 272 -17.71 6.17 20.60
CA LEU A 272 -16.99 7.41 20.79
C LEU A 272 -17.18 8.35 19.59
N SER A 273 -17.25 9.65 19.86
CA SER A 273 -17.21 10.63 18.77
C SER A 273 -15.83 10.62 18.11
N LEU A 274 -15.76 10.90 16.80
CA LEU A 274 -14.48 10.99 16.08
C LEU A 274 -13.46 11.94 16.74
N LYS A 275 -13.93 12.95 17.48
CA LYS A 275 -13.08 13.91 18.20
C LYS A 275 -12.42 13.32 19.44
N ASP A 276 -13.12 12.41 20.12
CA ASP A 276 -12.66 11.76 21.34
C ASP A 276 -11.81 10.51 21.04
N LEU A 277 -11.83 10.04 19.78
CA LEU A 277 -11.00 8.95 19.30
C LEU A 277 -9.54 9.38 19.09
N SER A 278 -8.62 8.69 19.79
CA SER A 278 -7.18 8.80 19.53
C SER A 278 -6.73 7.70 18.57
N PHE A 279 -6.28 8.10 17.37
CA PHE A 279 -5.75 7.17 16.39
C PHE A 279 -4.58 6.34 16.94
N SER A 280 -3.67 6.97 17.66
CA SER A 280 -2.50 6.30 18.23
C SER A 280 -2.87 5.22 19.25
N VAL A 281 -3.89 5.46 20.08
CA VAL A 281 -4.39 4.46 21.06
C VAL A 281 -5.08 3.31 20.33
N MET A 282 -5.98 3.63 19.39
CA MET A 282 -6.69 2.64 18.58
C MET A 282 -5.73 1.73 17.80
N MET A 283 -4.66 2.27 17.23
CA MET A 283 -3.64 1.46 16.55
C MET A 283 -2.80 0.63 17.52
N SER A 284 -2.49 1.15 18.71
CA SER A 284 -1.79 0.38 19.74
C SER A 284 -2.62 -0.84 20.18
N ASP A 285 -3.93 -0.65 20.36
CA ASP A 285 -4.85 -1.73 20.72
C ASP A 285 -5.00 -2.74 19.58
N LEU A 286 -5.07 -2.28 18.32
CA LEU A 286 -5.07 -3.17 17.15
C LEU A 286 -3.77 -3.99 17.08
N MET A 287 -2.61 -3.38 17.32
CA MET A 287 -1.32 -4.10 17.34
C MET A 287 -1.27 -5.14 18.47
N ALA A 288 -1.87 -4.83 19.63
CA ALA A 288 -1.96 -5.78 20.72
C ALA A 288 -2.82 -6.99 20.34
N LEU A 289 -4.00 -6.75 19.75
CA LEU A 289 -4.90 -7.79 19.25
C LEU A 289 -4.19 -8.69 18.21
N LEU A 290 -3.54 -8.09 17.21
CA LEU A 290 -2.83 -8.86 16.18
C LEU A 290 -1.72 -9.73 16.77
N ARG A 291 -0.98 -9.21 17.76
CA ARG A 291 0.06 -9.96 18.47
C ARG A 291 -0.51 -11.14 19.26
N ASP A 292 -1.64 -10.95 19.93
CA ASP A 292 -2.27 -11.99 20.75
C ASP A 292 -2.78 -13.16 19.89
N HIS A 293 -3.16 -12.89 18.64
CA HIS A 293 -3.53 -13.89 17.62
C HIS A 293 -2.37 -14.41 16.76
N ASN A 294 -1.13 -14.03 17.05
CA ASN A 294 0.06 -14.36 16.24
C ASN A 294 -0.07 -13.95 14.76
N LEU A 295 -0.87 -12.93 14.46
CA LEU A 295 -1.03 -12.37 13.13
C LEU A 295 0.17 -11.46 12.82
N VAL A 296 0.91 -11.79 11.77
CA VAL A 296 2.07 -10.99 11.35
C VAL A 296 1.64 -10.01 10.27
N LEU A 297 1.81 -8.72 10.54
CA LEU A 297 1.55 -7.70 9.52
C LEU A 297 2.70 -7.58 8.52
N PRO A 298 2.38 -7.42 7.23
CA PRO A 298 3.32 -6.99 6.21
C PRO A 298 4.06 -5.70 6.59
N ALA A 299 5.35 -5.63 6.24
CA ALA A 299 6.23 -4.53 6.64
C ALA A 299 5.76 -3.14 6.13
N ASP A 300 5.13 -3.09 4.96
CA ASP A 300 4.53 -1.88 4.39
C ASP A 300 3.40 -1.31 5.26
N LEU A 301 2.61 -2.18 5.89
CA LEU A 301 1.54 -1.80 6.81
C LEU A 301 2.07 -1.35 8.17
N VAL A 302 3.13 -1.98 8.68
CA VAL A 302 3.82 -1.52 9.89
C VAL A 302 4.36 -0.10 9.70
N LEU A 303 4.99 0.18 8.54
CA LEU A 303 5.45 1.53 8.20
C LEU A 303 4.30 2.52 8.08
N LEU A 304 3.15 2.10 7.53
CA LEU A 304 1.95 2.92 7.43
C LEU A 304 1.44 3.33 8.81
N ILE A 305 1.31 2.37 9.74
CA ILE A 305 0.88 2.62 11.12
C ILE A 305 1.85 3.59 11.80
N LYS A 306 3.16 3.38 11.66
CA LYS A 306 4.18 4.30 12.19
C LYS A 306 4.01 5.71 11.62
N ALA A 307 3.81 5.84 10.30
CA ALA A 307 3.60 7.13 9.65
C ALA A 307 2.42 7.90 10.26
N TYR A 308 1.29 7.21 10.49
CA TYR A 308 0.12 7.83 11.11
C TYR A 308 0.32 8.19 12.58
N ILE A 309 0.98 7.34 13.38
CA ILE A 309 1.30 7.65 14.78
C ILE A 309 2.21 8.90 14.84
N THR A 310 3.23 8.96 14.00
CA THR A 310 4.14 10.10 13.94
C THR A 310 3.41 11.36 13.44
N LEU A 311 2.49 11.22 12.50
CA LEU A 311 1.63 12.33 12.02
C LEU A 311 0.72 12.87 13.12
N ASP A 312 0.08 11.98 13.87
CA ASP A 312 -0.81 12.31 14.99
C ASP A 312 -0.02 13.02 16.11
N GLY A 313 1.20 12.53 16.39
CA GLY A 313 2.13 13.17 17.31
C GLY A 313 2.58 14.56 16.85
N LEU A 314 2.98 14.71 15.59
CA LEU A 314 3.38 16.01 15.01
C LEU A 314 2.21 17.00 15.02
N GLY A 315 1.03 16.55 14.60
CA GLY A 315 -0.19 17.34 14.58
C GLY A 315 -0.58 17.85 15.96
N ARG A 316 -0.55 16.98 16.98
CA ARG A 316 -0.83 17.38 18.38
C ARG A 316 0.25 18.26 19.01
N HIS A 317 1.51 18.07 18.61
CA HIS A 317 2.59 18.95 19.04
C HIS A 317 2.34 20.38 18.56
N LEU A 318 1.92 20.55 17.30
CA LEU A 318 1.56 21.84 16.74
C LEU A 318 0.23 22.37 17.26
N ASN A 319 -0.82 21.56 17.31
CA ASN A 319 -2.14 21.95 17.77
C ASN A 319 -2.69 20.85 18.70
N PRO A 320 -2.78 21.08 20.03
CA PRO A 320 -3.26 20.06 20.97
C PRO A 320 -4.66 19.50 20.67
N GLU A 321 -5.52 20.28 20.01
CA GLU A 321 -6.87 19.87 19.59
C GLU A 321 -6.89 19.11 18.25
N PHE A 322 -5.71 18.89 17.64
CA PHE A 322 -5.60 18.18 16.38
C PHE A 322 -6.04 16.72 16.53
N ASN A 323 -6.92 16.29 15.62
CA ASN A 323 -7.38 14.92 15.55
C ASN A 323 -7.22 14.39 14.12
N THR A 324 -6.31 13.42 13.97
CA THR A 324 -5.96 12.82 12.68
C THR A 324 -7.15 12.13 12.01
N LEU A 325 -8.02 11.46 12.77
CA LEU A 325 -9.20 10.79 12.22
C LEU A 325 -10.21 11.79 11.67
N VAL A 326 -10.48 12.87 12.41
CA VAL A 326 -11.36 13.97 11.96
C VAL A 326 -10.80 14.60 10.68
N PHE A 327 -9.48 14.83 10.63
CA PHE A 327 -8.81 15.40 9.46
C PHE A 327 -8.84 14.46 8.23
N ALA A 328 -8.65 13.15 8.45
CA ALA A 328 -8.62 12.14 7.39
C ALA A 328 -10.00 11.84 6.80
N SER A 329 -11.07 11.95 7.60
CA SER A 329 -12.45 11.62 7.22
C SER A 329 -12.90 12.17 5.85
N PRO A 330 -12.80 13.50 5.57
CA PRO A 330 -13.21 14.03 4.27
C PRO A 330 -12.38 13.48 3.10
N HIS A 331 -11.09 13.23 3.30
CA HIS A 331 -10.21 12.67 2.27
C HIS A 331 -10.60 11.21 1.95
N ILE A 332 -10.89 10.41 2.98
CA ILE A 332 -11.38 9.03 2.83
C ILE A 332 -12.71 9.03 2.06
N GLN A 333 -13.64 9.94 2.40
CA GLN A 333 -14.92 10.05 1.70
C GLN A 333 -14.74 10.45 0.23
N GLN A 334 -13.86 11.40 -0.08
CA GLN A 334 -13.56 11.80 -1.46
C GLN A 334 -12.98 10.63 -2.28
N ILE A 335 -12.06 9.86 -1.70
CA ILE A 335 -11.49 8.67 -2.34
C ILE A 335 -12.59 7.62 -2.57
N MET A 336 -13.49 7.42 -1.60
CA MET A 336 -14.60 6.50 -1.75
C MET A 336 -15.58 6.92 -2.84
N LEU A 337 -15.91 8.22 -2.94
CA LEU A 337 -16.75 8.76 -4.02
C LEU A 337 -16.07 8.65 -5.38
N ALA A 338 -14.76 8.89 -5.45
CA ALA A 338 -13.98 8.74 -6.68
C ALA A 338 -14.03 7.31 -7.26
N ARG A 339 -14.21 6.29 -6.40
CA ARG A 339 -14.36 4.89 -6.84
C ARG A 339 -15.66 4.60 -7.58
N TYR A 340 -16.71 5.38 -7.35
CA TYR A 340 -17.99 5.26 -8.06
C TYR A 340 -18.03 6.07 -9.35
N GLN A 341 -16.93 6.73 -9.73
CA GLN A 341 -16.86 7.41 -11.01
C GLN A 341 -16.98 6.38 -12.16
N PRO A 342 -17.80 6.67 -13.18
CA PRO A 342 -18.09 5.71 -14.26
C PRO A 342 -16.84 5.16 -14.95
N GLU A 343 -15.80 5.99 -15.09
CA GLU A 343 -14.54 5.62 -15.73
C GLU A 343 -13.75 4.57 -14.91
N VAL A 344 -13.69 4.73 -13.59
CA VAL A 344 -13.01 3.79 -12.68
C VAL A 344 -13.75 2.46 -12.65
N VAL A 345 -15.08 2.49 -12.58
CA VAL A 345 -15.93 1.29 -12.62
C VAL A 345 -15.78 0.57 -13.96
N ALA A 346 -15.79 1.28 -15.09
CA ALA A 346 -15.59 0.68 -16.41
C ALA A 346 -14.22 0.00 -16.52
N LYS A 347 -13.16 0.67 -16.07
CA LYS A 347 -11.79 0.11 -16.05
C LYS A 347 -11.69 -1.12 -15.15
N ARG A 348 -12.36 -1.12 -14.00
CA ARG A 348 -12.41 -2.27 -13.07
C ARG A 348 -13.18 -3.44 -13.68
N THR A 349 -14.37 -3.19 -14.23
CA THR A 349 -15.18 -4.21 -14.92
C THR A 349 -14.41 -4.84 -16.08
N TRP A 350 -13.73 -4.02 -16.89
CA TRP A 350 -12.90 -4.50 -17.98
C TRP A 350 -11.76 -5.39 -17.50
N ARG A 351 -11.06 -4.99 -16.43
CA ARG A 351 -9.98 -5.78 -15.81
C ARG A 351 -10.50 -7.10 -15.25
N ASN A 352 -11.66 -7.10 -14.61
CA ASN A 352 -12.30 -8.30 -14.09
C ASN A 352 -12.74 -9.26 -15.21
N LEU A 353 -13.28 -8.73 -16.32
CA LEU A 353 -13.64 -9.51 -17.50
C LEU A 353 -12.40 -10.15 -18.14
N MET A 354 -11.30 -9.41 -18.26
CA MET A 354 -10.01 -9.95 -18.72
C MET A 354 -9.49 -11.02 -17.77
N GLY A 355 -9.53 -10.80 -16.46
CA GLY A 355 -9.14 -11.80 -15.46
C GLY A 355 -9.98 -13.08 -15.54
N PHE A 356 -11.27 -12.96 -15.81
CA PHE A 356 -12.14 -14.11 -16.02
C PHE A 356 -11.80 -14.87 -17.31
N ALA A 357 -11.46 -14.16 -18.38
CA ALA A 357 -10.97 -14.76 -19.61
C ALA A 357 -9.62 -15.46 -19.42
N ASP A 358 -8.71 -14.85 -18.65
CA ASP A 358 -7.41 -15.44 -18.31
C ASP A 358 -7.58 -16.70 -17.46
N LEU A 359 -8.49 -16.71 -16.48
CA LEU A 359 -8.84 -17.90 -15.70
C LEU A 359 -9.40 -19.02 -16.58
N LEU A 360 -10.31 -18.70 -17.52
CA LEU A 360 -10.86 -19.69 -18.45
C LEU A 360 -9.79 -20.27 -19.38
N THR A 361 -8.80 -19.46 -19.78
CA THR A 361 -7.70 -19.92 -20.63
C THR A 361 -6.58 -20.62 -19.86
N SER A 362 -6.39 -20.32 -18.56
CA SER A 362 -5.40 -20.96 -17.68
C SER A 362 -5.91 -22.26 -17.04
N LEU A 363 -7.24 -22.39 -16.85
CA LEU A 363 -7.91 -23.56 -16.26
C LEU A 363 -7.38 -24.90 -16.79
N PRO A 364 -7.22 -25.12 -18.11
CA PRO A 364 -6.73 -26.39 -18.64
C PRO A 364 -5.28 -26.69 -18.26
N LYS A 365 -4.45 -25.67 -18.00
CA LYS A 365 -3.05 -25.82 -17.59
C LYS A 365 -2.95 -26.05 -16.09
N ASP A 366 -3.75 -25.34 -15.30
CA ASP A 366 -3.76 -25.46 -13.83
C ASP A 366 -4.33 -26.82 -13.42
N LEU A 367 -5.40 -27.28 -14.08
CA LEU A 367 -5.93 -28.64 -13.89
C LEU A 367 -4.91 -29.71 -14.25
N ARG A 368 -4.15 -29.53 -15.35
CA ARG A 368 -3.05 -30.46 -15.71
C ARG A 368 -1.91 -30.44 -14.69
N ARG A 369 -1.60 -29.29 -14.09
CA ARG A 369 -0.58 -29.18 -13.02
C ARG A 369 -1.03 -29.91 -11.76
N ILE A 370 -2.27 -29.73 -11.34
CA ILE A 370 -2.86 -30.42 -10.17
C ILE A 370 -2.88 -31.93 -10.41
N LEU A 371 -3.34 -32.38 -11.58
CA LEU A 371 -3.35 -33.81 -11.95
C LEU A 371 -1.94 -34.42 -12.02
N ARG A 372 -0.93 -33.65 -12.44
CA ARG A 372 0.47 -34.11 -12.45
C ARG A 372 1.11 -34.11 -11.05
N ALA A 373 0.77 -33.14 -10.20
CA ALA A 373 1.23 -33.08 -8.81
C ALA A 373 0.64 -34.23 -7.98
N SER A 374 -0.64 -34.57 -8.21
CA SER A 374 -1.32 -35.72 -7.60
C SER A 374 -0.76 -37.08 -8.01
N ARG A 375 0.03 -37.15 -9.09
CA ARG A 375 0.71 -38.39 -9.53
C ARG A 375 2.05 -38.64 -8.82
N LYS A 376 2.64 -37.64 -8.16
CA LYS A 376 3.97 -37.73 -7.53
C LYS A 376 3.93 -37.92 -6.01
N SER A 377 2.79 -37.71 -5.36
CA SER A 377 2.55 -38.09 -3.97
C SER A 377 1.37 -39.05 -3.95
N ALA A 378 1.46 -40.15 -3.21
CA ALA A 378 0.54 -41.29 -3.24
C ALA A 378 -0.86 -40.99 -2.67
N LEU A 379 -1.54 -39.97 -3.20
CA LEU A 379 -2.97 -39.76 -3.02
C LEU A 379 -3.64 -40.41 -4.23
N GLN A 380 -4.04 -41.68 -4.07
CA GLN A 380 -5.03 -42.32 -4.93
C GLN A 380 -6.36 -41.59 -4.75
N ILE A 381 -6.50 -40.41 -5.36
CA ILE A 381 -7.81 -39.83 -5.59
C ILE A 381 -8.31 -40.54 -6.84
N GLU A 382 -9.09 -41.60 -6.62
CA GLU A 382 -9.95 -42.18 -7.63
C GLU A 382 -11.02 -41.13 -7.97
N ILE A 383 -10.66 -40.18 -8.84
CA ILE A 383 -11.62 -39.21 -9.37
C ILE A 383 -12.56 -40.00 -10.26
N ASP A 384 -13.71 -40.38 -9.71
CA ASP A 384 -14.82 -40.92 -10.48
C ASP A 384 -15.29 -39.86 -11.48
N VAL A 385 -14.79 -39.95 -12.71
CA VAL A 385 -15.01 -39.02 -13.82
C VAL A 385 -16.51 -38.88 -14.16
N LYS A 386 -17.37 -39.77 -13.64
CA LYS A 386 -18.84 -39.71 -13.77
C LYS A 386 -19.48 -38.51 -13.11
N PHE A 387 -18.81 -37.79 -12.20
CA PHE A 387 -19.37 -36.56 -11.62
C PHE A 387 -19.25 -35.39 -12.59
N LEU A 388 -18.11 -35.22 -13.27
CA LEU A 388 -17.89 -34.11 -14.23
C LEU A 388 -18.77 -34.23 -15.47
N ASP A 389 -18.95 -35.44 -16.02
CA ASP A 389 -19.81 -35.66 -17.20
C ASP A 389 -21.26 -35.22 -16.93
N ARG A 390 -21.74 -35.31 -15.69
CA ARG A 390 -23.07 -34.82 -15.32
C ARG A 390 -23.19 -33.30 -15.39
N TYR A 391 -22.14 -32.55 -15.05
CA TYR A 391 -22.16 -31.08 -15.12
C TYR A 391 -21.93 -30.58 -16.53
N VAL A 392 -21.02 -31.21 -17.30
CA VAL A 392 -20.80 -30.88 -18.71
C VAL A 392 -22.08 -31.09 -19.52
N ASN A 393 -22.75 -32.24 -19.34
CA ASN A 393 -24.03 -32.51 -20.01
C ASN A 393 -25.16 -31.59 -19.54
N LYS A 394 -25.13 -31.09 -18.29
CA LYS A 394 -26.08 -30.08 -17.82
C LYS A 394 -25.81 -28.72 -18.46
N ALA A 395 -24.53 -28.35 -18.61
CA ALA A 395 -24.11 -27.11 -19.27
C ALA A 395 -24.47 -27.11 -20.76
N ASP A 396 -24.20 -28.19 -21.49
CA ASP A 396 -24.56 -28.31 -22.92
C ASP A 396 -26.08 -28.20 -23.14
N ARG A 397 -26.88 -28.79 -22.24
CA ARG A 397 -28.34 -28.64 -22.27
C ARG A 397 -28.79 -27.20 -21.98
N ALA A 398 -28.13 -26.52 -21.03
CA ALA A 398 -28.42 -25.12 -20.71
C ALA A 398 -28.07 -24.20 -21.88
N ILE A 399 -26.90 -24.40 -22.51
CA ILE A 399 -26.45 -23.64 -23.67
C ILE A 399 -27.40 -23.87 -24.86
N SER A 400 -27.76 -25.12 -25.14
CA SER A 400 -28.70 -25.43 -26.23
C SER A 400 -30.07 -24.76 -26.01
N ARG A 401 -30.54 -24.65 -24.76
CA ARG A 401 -31.78 -23.94 -24.42
C ARG A 401 -31.66 -22.44 -24.60
N LEU A 402 -30.54 -21.85 -24.18
CA LEU A 402 -30.28 -20.43 -24.38
C LEU A 402 -30.29 -20.08 -25.87
N THR A 403 -29.55 -20.85 -26.68
CA THR A 403 -29.50 -20.65 -28.14
C THR A 403 -30.90 -20.76 -28.75
N MET A 404 -31.68 -21.78 -28.38
CA MET A 404 -33.05 -21.95 -28.88
C MET A 404 -34.01 -20.87 -28.38
N GLY A 405 -33.83 -20.38 -27.15
CA GLY A 405 -34.57 -19.23 -26.62
C GLY A 405 -34.29 -17.97 -27.41
N ILE A 406 -33.02 -17.70 -27.74
CA ILE A 406 -32.59 -16.56 -28.57
C ILE A 406 -33.17 -16.67 -29.98
N VAL A 407 -33.10 -17.85 -30.61
CA VAL A 407 -33.69 -18.08 -31.94
C VAL A 407 -35.20 -17.87 -31.92
N THR A 408 -35.88 -18.39 -30.90
CA THR A 408 -37.34 -18.24 -30.75
C THR A 408 -37.72 -16.77 -30.54
N ALA A 409 -37.01 -16.04 -29.67
CA ALA A 409 -37.21 -14.61 -29.47
C ALA A 409 -36.96 -13.80 -30.75
N SER A 410 -35.91 -14.14 -31.50
CA SER A 410 -35.57 -13.51 -32.77
C SER A 410 -36.66 -13.76 -33.83
N LEU A 411 -37.22 -14.98 -33.88
CA LEU A 411 -38.34 -15.33 -34.75
C LEU A 411 -39.61 -14.56 -34.37
N ILE A 412 -39.92 -14.42 -33.07
CA ILE A 412 -41.06 -13.64 -32.59
C ILE A 412 -40.92 -12.17 -33.00
N ILE A 413 -39.76 -11.57 -32.73
CA ILE A 413 -39.48 -10.18 -33.04
C ILE A 413 -39.50 -9.95 -34.56
N GLY A 414 -38.80 -10.79 -35.34
CA GLY A 414 -38.77 -10.69 -36.80
C GLY A 414 -40.15 -10.87 -37.43
N SER A 415 -40.94 -11.83 -36.95
CA SER A 415 -42.31 -12.07 -37.43
C SER A 415 -43.26 -10.92 -37.07
N SER A 416 -43.10 -10.34 -35.89
CA SER A 416 -43.84 -9.15 -35.43
C SER A 416 -43.55 -7.94 -36.31
N ILE A 417 -42.27 -7.71 -36.65
CA ILE A 417 -41.87 -6.62 -37.56
C ILE A 417 -42.47 -6.85 -38.95
N ILE A 418 -42.40 -8.07 -39.49
CA ILE A 418 -42.93 -8.40 -40.82
C ILE A 418 -44.46 -8.22 -40.88
N MET A 419 -45.18 -8.45 -39.78
CA MET A 419 -46.63 -8.19 -39.71
C MET A 419 -47.01 -6.72 -39.91
N THR A 420 -46.07 -5.78 -39.73
CA THR A 420 -46.33 -4.35 -39.94
C THR A 420 -46.15 -3.88 -41.39
N ILE A 421 -45.54 -4.72 -42.24
CA ILE A 421 -45.26 -4.38 -43.64
C ILE A 421 -46.49 -4.74 -44.50
N LYS A 422 -47.08 -3.74 -45.16
CA LYS A 422 -48.20 -3.95 -46.09
C LYS A 422 -47.67 -4.35 -47.47
N GLY A 423 -47.74 -5.64 -47.79
CA GLY A 423 -47.40 -6.19 -49.11
C GLY A 423 -46.91 -7.64 -49.05
N GLY A 424 -47.31 -8.45 -50.03
CA GLY A 424 -46.94 -9.87 -50.14
C GLY A 424 -48.15 -10.81 -50.13
N PRO A 425 -47.95 -12.14 -50.26
CA PRO A 425 -49.03 -13.11 -50.15
C PRO A 425 -49.64 -13.07 -48.75
N GLU A 426 -50.97 -13.02 -48.67
CA GLU A 426 -51.72 -13.03 -47.42
C GLU A 426 -52.31 -14.41 -47.14
N LEU A 427 -52.27 -14.81 -45.87
CA LEU A 427 -52.91 -16.02 -45.37
C LEU A 427 -53.83 -15.60 -44.22
N PHE A 428 -55.14 -15.90 -44.32
CA PHE A 428 -56.15 -15.48 -43.33
C PHE A 428 -56.19 -13.96 -43.05
N GLY A 429 -55.84 -13.12 -44.04
CA GLY A 429 -55.81 -11.65 -43.89
C GLY A 429 -54.58 -11.10 -43.16
N LEU A 430 -53.56 -11.94 -42.94
CA LEU A 430 -52.28 -11.56 -42.35
C LEU A 430 -51.12 -11.83 -43.34
N PRO A 431 -50.01 -11.07 -43.28
CA PRO A 431 -48.83 -11.36 -44.10
C PRO A 431 -48.34 -12.81 -43.87
N ALA A 432 -48.33 -13.62 -44.93
CA ALA A 432 -48.11 -15.07 -44.83
C ALA A 432 -46.76 -15.42 -44.18
N LEU A 433 -45.72 -14.63 -44.45
CA LEU A 433 -44.37 -14.87 -43.94
C LEU A 433 -44.25 -14.57 -42.44
N GLY A 434 -44.93 -13.53 -41.96
CA GLY A 434 -45.03 -13.24 -40.52
C GLY A 434 -45.85 -14.30 -39.79
N PHE A 435 -46.96 -14.75 -40.37
CA PHE A 435 -47.79 -15.81 -39.81
C PHE A 435 -47.03 -17.15 -39.70
N LEU A 436 -46.29 -17.54 -40.75
CA LEU A 436 -45.43 -18.73 -40.72
C LEU A 436 -44.33 -18.63 -39.67
N GLY A 437 -43.70 -17.47 -39.52
CA GLY A 437 -42.67 -17.25 -38.51
C GLY A 437 -43.21 -17.36 -37.07
N PHE A 438 -44.43 -16.90 -36.80
CA PHE A 438 -45.10 -17.12 -35.51
C PHE A 438 -45.44 -18.60 -35.25
N ILE A 439 -45.87 -19.33 -36.28
CA ILE A 439 -46.09 -20.78 -36.16
C ILE A 439 -44.78 -21.49 -35.81
N CYS A 440 -43.69 -21.18 -36.51
CA CYS A 440 -42.37 -21.73 -36.20
C CYS A 440 -41.93 -21.39 -34.77
N ALA A 441 -42.10 -20.12 -34.34
CA ALA A 441 -41.78 -19.70 -32.98
C ALA A 441 -42.62 -20.44 -31.92
N MET A 442 -43.91 -20.67 -32.19
CA MET A 442 -44.79 -21.43 -31.30
C MET A 442 -44.31 -22.88 -31.16
N PHE A 443 -43.97 -23.56 -32.26
CA PHE A 443 -43.42 -24.92 -32.21
C PHE A 443 -42.07 -24.97 -31.50
N SER A 444 -41.17 -24.02 -31.76
CA SER A 444 -39.87 -23.93 -31.07
C SER A 444 -40.03 -23.68 -29.57
N GLY A 445 -40.98 -22.82 -29.18
CA GLY A 445 -41.30 -22.53 -27.78
C GLY A 445 -41.88 -23.75 -27.05
N ILE A 446 -42.83 -24.47 -27.66
CA ILE A 446 -43.40 -25.71 -27.11
C ILE A 446 -42.31 -26.76 -26.95
N TRP A 447 -41.45 -26.93 -27.96
CA TRP A 447 -40.35 -27.88 -27.90
C TRP A 447 -39.35 -27.54 -26.79
N LEU A 448 -39.05 -26.25 -26.58
CA LEU A 448 -38.20 -25.78 -25.49
C LEU A 448 -38.80 -26.08 -24.12
N LEU A 449 -40.11 -25.83 -23.92
CA LEU A 449 -40.82 -26.17 -22.70
C LEU A 449 -40.81 -27.68 -22.42
N LEU A 450 -41.05 -28.51 -23.45
CA LEU A 450 -40.99 -29.97 -23.35
C LEU A 450 -39.57 -30.46 -23.03
N SER A 451 -38.54 -29.83 -23.61
CA SER A 451 -37.14 -30.12 -23.32
C SER A 451 -36.77 -29.80 -21.88
N ILE A 452 -37.27 -28.69 -21.33
CA ILE A 452 -37.08 -28.31 -19.93
C ILE A 452 -37.77 -29.32 -19.01
N TRP A 453 -39.05 -29.62 -19.28
CA TRP A 453 -39.84 -30.53 -18.47
C TRP A 453 -39.25 -31.95 -18.42
N ARG A 454 -38.83 -32.51 -19.55
CA ARG A 454 -38.18 -33.84 -19.62
C ARG A 454 -36.82 -33.92 -18.93
N SER A 455 -36.16 -32.79 -18.66
CA SER A 455 -34.85 -32.76 -18.02
C SER A 455 -34.88 -32.48 -16.52
N GLY A 456 -36.04 -32.08 -16.01
CA GLY A 456 -36.27 -31.78 -14.61
C GLY A 456 -36.71 -33.00 -13.79
N HIS A 457 -36.71 -34.20 -14.38
CA HIS A 457 -36.93 -35.48 -13.71
C HIS A 457 -35.69 -36.36 -13.88
#